data_AF-A0A8H3LUA0-F1
#
_entry.id   AF-A0A8H3LUA0-F1
#
_cell.length_a   1.000
_cell.length_b   1.000
_cell.length_c   1.000
_cell.angle_alpha   90.00
_cell.angle_beta   90.00
_cell.angle_gamma   90.00
#
_symmetry.space_group_name_H-M   'P 1'
#
loop_
_entity.id
_entity.type
_entity.pdbx_description
1 polymer ?
#
loop_
_entity_poly.entity_id
_entity_poly.type
_entity_poly.pdbx_seq_one_letter_code
_entity_poly.pdbx_strand_id
1 'polypeptide(L)'
;MRYNYWKTLASEINIKFGTDYSGKKCKEKFYGLVRAYKKMKKYVDGDPKGKKTMLGEMFFEEFKEHFWEKPRTNYDIIHDINERSKATSQATTPLNYSPLSSPPPPPPPYSPPNIINLTSPPPPPPPSSPPPPSSLPPPSSPPNIINID
;
A
#
# COMPACT_ATOMS: atom_id res chain seq x y z
N MET A 1 6.29 5.55 2.37
CA MET A 1 7.12 5.20 3.54
C MET A 1 8.47 4.72 3.06
N ARG A 2 9.56 5.39 3.44
CA ARG A 2 10.92 5.16 2.91
C ARG A 2 11.44 3.79 3.36
N TYR A 3 12.08 3.04 2.46
CA TYR A 3 12.69 1.71 2.71
C TYR A 3 13.54 1.65 4.00
N ASN A 4 14.19 2.76 4.34
CA ASN A 4 15.04 2.89 5.52
C ASN A 4 14.28 2.83 6.86
N TYR A 5 13.02 3.27 6.93
CA TYR A 5 12.26 3.32 8.20
C TYR A 5 12.15 1.95 8.86
N TRP A 6 11.73 0.94 8.09
CA TRP A 6 11.57 -0.40 8.61
C TRP A 6 12.90 -1.07 8.95
N LYS A 7 13.97 -0.74 8.22
CA LYS A 7 15.31 -1.25 8.50
C LYS A 7 15.86 -0.67 9.81
N THR A 8 15.68 0.63 10.04
CA THR A 8 16.04 1.30 11.30
C THR A 8 15.25 0.72 12.48
N LEU A 9 13.93 0.60 12.36
CA LEU A 9 13.10 -0.02 13.39
C LEU A 9 13.52 -1.44 13.71
N ALA A 10 13.78 -2.25 12.68
CA ALA A 10 14.23 -3.62 12.86
C ALA A 10 15.57 -3.68 13.61
N SER A 11 16.51 -2.78 13.27
CA SER A 11 17.79 -2.68 13.97
C SER A 11 17.61 -2.32 15.45
N GLU A 12 16.72 -1.37 15.76
CA GLU A 12 16.47 -0.96 17.14
C GLU A 12 15.82 -2.07 17.98
N ILE A 13 14.84 -2.78 17.42
CA ILE A 13 14.19 -3.93 18.04
C ILE A 13 15.22 -5.04 18.29
N ASN A 14 16.07 -5.32 17.30
CA ASN A 14 17.10 -6.35 17.42
C ASN A 14 18.11 -6.04 18.51
N ILE A 15 18.53 -4.78 18.64
CA ILE A 15 19.44 -4.36 19.71
C ILE A 15 18.77 -4.50 21.08
N LYS A 16 17.51 -4.07 21.22
CA LYS A 16 16.80 -4.08 22.51
C LYS A 16 16.45 -5.48 23.00
N PHE A 17 16.03 -6.36 22.10
CA PHE A 17 15.48 -7.68 22.45
C PHE A 17 16.38 -8.86 22.05
N GLY A 18 17.56 -8.60 21.46
CA GLY A 18 18.47 -9.65 21.00
C GLY A 18 17.91 -10.49 19.85
N THR A 19 17.05 -9.92 19.01
CA THR A 19 16.37 -10.62 17.91
C THR A 19 17.05 -10.41 16.56
N ASP A 20 16.58 -11.12 15.52
CA ASP A 20 17.12 -11.07 14.15
C ASP A 20 16.07 -10.58 13.10
N TYR A 21 15.19 -9.65 13.49
CA TYR A 21 14.19 -9.11 12.58
C TYR A 21 14.81 -8.36 11.41
N SER A 22 14.27 -8.59 10.21
CA SER A 22 14.52 -7.74 9.06
C SER A 22 13.45 -6.67 8.94
N GLY A 23 13.75 -5.57 8.25
CA GLY A 23 12.74 -4.53 7.99
C GLY A 23 11.49 -5.07 7.29
N LYS A 24 11.64 -6.10 6.43
CA LYS A 24 10.51 -6.80 5.81
C LYS A 24 9.65 -7.52 6.86
N LYS A 25 10.26 -8.29 7.78
CA LYS A 25 9.55 -8.97 8.87
C LYS A 25 8.82 -7.96 9.76
N CYS A 26 9.46 -6.85 10.14
CA CYS A 26 8.84 -5.79 10.93
C CYS A 26 7.63 -5.18 10.21
N LYS A 27 7.78 -4.84 8.93
CA LYS A 27 6.68 -4.31 8.10
C LYS A 27 5.49 -5.28 8.06
N GLU A 28 5.75 -6.56 7.81
CA GLU A 28 4.69 -7.59 7.72
C GLU A 28 3.97 -7.78 9.04
N LYS A 29 4.71 -7.85 10.16
CA LYS A 29 4.15 -7.94 11.52
C LYS A 29 3.29 -6.72 11.83
N PHE A 30 3.79 -5.52 11.54
CA PHE A 30 3.05 -4.28 11.76
C PHE A 30 1.72 -4.25 11.00
N TYR A 31 1.71 -4.56 9.70
CA TYR A 31 0.45 -4.64 8.95
C TYR A 31 -0.44 -5.80 9.39
N GLY A 32 0.12 -6.84 9.99
CA GLY A 32 -0.64 -7.87 10.71
C GLY A 32 -1.45 -7.27 11.87
N LEU A 33 -0.79 -6.47 12.71
CA LEU A 33 -1.42 -5.77 13.84
C LEU A 33 -2.52 -4.80 13.37
N VAL A 34 -2.23 -3.96 12.37
CA VAL A 34 -3.23 -3.03 11.81
C VAL A 34 -4.47 -3.78 11.27
N ARG A 35 -4.27 -4.95 10.64
CA ARG A 35 -5.40 -5.77 10.16
C ARG A 35 -6.20 -6.39 11.30
N ALA A 36 -5.53 -6.85 12.36
CA ALA A 36 -6.20 -7.37 13.55
C ALA A 36 -7.03 -6.28 14.23
N TYR A 37 -6.46 -5.07 14.39
CA TYR A 37 -7.17 -3.89 14.87
C TYR A 37 -8.41 -3.58 14.03
N LYS A 38 -8.29 -3.50 12.69
CA LYS A 38 -9.44 -3.24 11.80
C LYS A 38 -10.55 -4.28 11.92
N LYS A 39 -10.20 -5.56 12.12
CA LYS A 39 -11.19 -6.63 12.36
C LYS A 39 -11.87 -6.52 13.72
N MET A 40 -11.12 -6.13 14.75
CA MET A 40 -11.63 -5.89 16.10
C MET A 40 -12.55 -4.67 16.14
N LYS A 41 -12.17 -3.58 15.46
CA LYS A 41 -13.00 -2.37 15.32
C LYS A 41 -14.36 -2.71 14.72
N LYS A 42 -14.38 -3.44 13.60
CA LYS A 42 -15.61 -3.95 12.99
C LYS A 42 -16.45 -4.83 13.92
N TYR A 43 -15.79 -5.65 14.74
CA TYR A 43 -16.49 -6.50 15.72
C TYR A 43 -17.17 -5.64 16.80
N VAL A 44 -16.49 -4.62 17.31
CA VAL A 44 -17.05 -3.66 18.26
C VAL A 44 -18.20 -2.86 17.65
N ASP A 45 -18.06 -2.47 16.38
CA ASP A 45 -19.09 -1.74 15.61
C ASP A 45 -20.29 -2.62 15.22
N GLY A 46 -20.26 -3.93 15.52
CA GLY A 46 -21.34 -4.87 15.18
C GLY A 46 -21.40 -5.31 13.71
N ASP A 47 -20.36 -5.03 12.90
CA ASP A 47 -20.28 -5.48 11.50
C ASP A 47 -20.06 -7.01 11.45
N PRO A 48 -20.85 -7.78 10.67
CA PRO A 48 -20.70 -9.23 10.56
C PRO A 48 -19.34 -9.68 9.98
N LYS A 49 -18.59 -8.79 9.35
CA LYS A 49 -17.20 -9.05 8.89
C LYS A 49 -16.17 -8.86 10.00
N GLY A 50 -16.57 -8.35 11.15
CA GLY A 50 -15.77 -8.21 12.35
C GLY A 50 -15.44 -9.56 12.96
N LYS A 51 -14.25 -9.66 13.56
CA LYS A 51 -13.84 -10.85 14.32
C LYS A 51 -13.08 -10.42 15.56
N LYS A 52 -13.51 -10.91 16.72
CA LYS A 52 -12.72 -10.83 17.95
C LYS A 52 -11.49 -11.73 17.78
N THR A 53 -10.31 -11.15 17.93
CA THR A 53 -9.03 -11.90 17.87
C THR A 53 -8.22 -11.55 19.10
N MET A 54 -7.52 -12.51 19.68
CA MET A 54 -6.69 -12.28 20.87
C MET A 54 -5.66 -11.16 20.65
N LEU A 55 -5.04 -11.13 19.47
CA LEU A 55 -4.09 -10.07 19.09
C LEU A 55 -4.79 -8.71 18.90
N GLY A 56 -5.97 -8.72 18.29
CA GLY A 56 -6.78 -7.51 18.11
C GLY A 56 -7.23 -6.94 19.45
N GLU A 57 -7.58 -7.78 20.42
CA GLU A 57 -7.98 -7.39 21.78
C GLU A 57 -6.79 -6.84 22.58
N MET A 58 -5.64 -7.50 22.53
CA MET A 58 -4.43 -7.07 23.25
C MET A 58 -3.92 -5.69 22.82
N PHE A 59 -4.02 -5.37 21.53
CA PHE A 59 -3.51 -4.12 20.97
C PHE A 59 -4.62 -3.12 20.61
N PHE A 60 -5.90 -3.40 20.91
CA PHE A 60 -7.02 -2.59 20.43
C PHE A 60 -6.91 -1.13 20.86
N GLU A 61 -6.73 -0.90 22.16
CA GLU A 61 -6.67 0.45 22.74
C GLU A 61 -5.41 1.20 22.31
N GLU A 62 -4.25 0.54 22.32
CA GLU A 62 -2.98 1.13 21.86
C GLU A 62 -3.08 1.57 20.39
N PHE A 63 -3.80 0.80 19.58
CA PHE A 63 -3.99 1.11 18.17
C PHE A 63 -5.14 2.13 17.94
N LYS A 64 -5.95 2.44 18.94
CA LYS A 64 -7.10 3.35 18.79
C LYS A 64 -6.71 4.78 18.41
N GLU A 65 -5.49 5.20 18.68
CA GLU A 65 -4.98 6.52 18.32
C GLU A 65 -4.67 6.67 16.82
N HIS A 66 -4.71 5.57 16.04
CA HIS A 66 -4.44 5.57 14.59
C HIS A 66 -3.14 6.29 14.21
N PHE A 67 -2.09 6.24 15.05
CA PHE A 67 -0.81 6.93 14.84
C PHE A 67 -0.11 6.59 13.51
N TRP A 68 -0.51 5.48 12.87
CA TRP A 68 0.01 5.03 11.57
C TRP A 68 -0.77 5.58 10.38
N GLU A 69 -1.92 6.21 10.60
CA GLU A 69 -2.67 6.88 9.55
C GLU A 69 -2.10 8.29 9.36
N LYS A 70 -2.07 8.73 8.10
CA LYS A 70 -1.66 10.10 7.81
C LYS A 70 -2.73 11.02 8.44
N PRO A 71 -2.36 11.99 9.28
CA PRO A 71 -3.33 12.93 9.83
C PRO A 71 -4.06 13.63 8.67
N ARG A 72 -5.40 13.66 8.74
CA ARG A 72 -6.19 14.40 7.76
C ARG A 72 -5.84 15.87 7.86
N THR A 73 -5.48 16.46 6.74
CA THR A 73 -5.28 17.91 6.66
C THR A 73 -6.61 18.61 6.45
N ASN A 74 -6.69 19.91 6.75
CA ASN A 74 -7.87 20.73 6.42
C ASN A 74 -8.21 20.64 4.92
N TYR A 75 -7.20 20.53 4.06
CA TYR A 75 -7.39 20.32 2.63
C TYR A 75 -8.14 19.00 2.35
N ASP A 76 -7.72 17.89 2.95
CA ASP A 76 -8.35 16.58 2.75
C ASP A 76 -9.82 16.60 3.20
N ILE A 77 -10.14 17.34 4.27
CA ILE A 77 -11.51 17.51 4.79
C ILE A 77 -12.36 18.31 3.79
N ILE A 78 -11.87 19.48 3.34
CA ILE A 78 -12.58 20.36 2.41
C ILE A 78 -12.80 19.65 1.07
N HIS A 79 -11.80 18.93 0.57
CA HIS A 79 -11.90 18.17 -0.68
C HIS A 79 -12.99 17.08 -0.61
N ASP A 80 -13.04 16.30 0.48
CA ASP A 80 -14.02 15.23 0.68
C ASP A 80 -15.47 15.78 0.76
N ILE A 81 -15.66 16.94 1.40
CA ILE A 81 -16.94 17.65 1.45
C ILE A 81 -17.38 18.11 0.05
N ASN A 82 -16.46 18.68 -0.72
CA ASN A 82 -16.76 19.16 -2.07
C ASN A 82 -17.12 18.02 -3.02
N GLU A 83 -16.41 16.90 -2.95
CA GLU A 83 -16.70 15.71 -3.75
C GLU A 83 -18.04 15.08 -3.38
N ARG A 84 -18.35 14.97 -2.09
CA ARG A 84 -19.67 14.47 -1.63
C ARG A 84 -20.81 15.37 -2.09
N SER A 85 -20.61 16.68 -2.05
CA SER A 85 -21.62 17.66 -2.48
C SER A 85 -21.92 17.56 -3.99
N LYS A 86 -20.92 17.25 -4.81
CA LYS A 86 -21.12 17.01 -6.25
C LYS A 86 -21.94 15.74 -6.54
N ALA A 87 -21.78 14.69 -5.74
CA ALA A 87 -22.51 13.43 -5.91
C ALA A 87 -24.00 13.56 -5.57
N THR A 88 -24.36 14.36 -4.57
CA THR A 88 -25.77 14.58 -4.17
C THR A 88 -26.56 15.38 -5.22
N SER A 89 -25.92 16.30 -5.94
CA SER A 89 -26.58 17.12 -6.97
C SER A 89 -26.97 16.36 -8.25
N GLN A 90 -26.63 15.07 -8.38
CA GLN A 90 -27.03 14.22 -9.52
C GLN A 90 -28.27 13.34 -9.23
N ALA A 91 -28.80 13.35 -8.01
CA ALA A 91 -29.94 12.53 -7.60
C ALA A 91 -31.26 13.31 -7.55
N THR A 92 -31.64 13.98 -8.65
CA THR A 92 -33.02 14.45 -8.84
C THR A 92 -33.45 14.25 -10.28
N THR A 93 -33.93 13.04 -10.60
CA THR A 93 -34.76 12.80 -11.79
C THR A 93 -36.16 12.44 -11.32
N PRO A 94 -37.21 13.20 -11.68
CA PRO A 94 -38.58 12.89 -11.29
C PRO A 94 -39.06 11.62 -12.02
N LEU A 95 -39.66 10.70 -11.24
CA LEU A 95 -40.29 9.49 -11.75
C LEU A 95 -41.46 9.84 -12.67
N ASN A 96 -41.33 9.56 -13.97
CA ASN A 96 -42.44 9.55 -14.90
C ASN A 96 -42.61 8.12 -15.44
N TYR A 97 -43.56 7.38 -14.88
CA TYR A 97 -43.95 6.05 -15.35
C TYR A 97 -45.07 6.19 -16.38
N SER A 98 -44.92 5.51 -17.53
CA SER A 98 -46.04 5.08 -18.38
C SER A 98 -45.63 3.84 -19.22
N PRO A 99 -46.60 2.99 -19.63
CA PRO A 99 -46.40 1.54 -19.68
C PRO A 99 -46.14 0.94 -21.08
N LEU A 100 -45.38 -0.16 -21.04
CA LEU A 100 -45.18 -1.28 -21.97
C LEU A 100 -45.95 -1.29 -23.32
N SER A 101 -45.21 -1.17 -24.43
CA SER A 101 -45.61 -1.79 -25.71
C SER A 101 -44.44 -2.05 -26.64
N SER A 102 -44.24 -3.34 -26.94
CA SER A 102 -43.46 -3.98 -28.02
C SER A 102 -42.22 -4.77 -27.53
N PRO A 103 -42.15 -6.09 -27.80
CA PRO A 103 -40.90 -6.83 -27.64
C PRO A 103 -39.89 -6.38 -28.71
N PRO A 104 -38.58 -6.34 -28.39
CA PRO A 104 -37.55 -5.99 -29.36
C PRO A 104 -37.42 -7.08 -30.44
N PRO A 105 -37.02 -6.72 -31.67
CA PRO A 105 -36.77 -7.70 -32.74
C PRO A 105 -35.63 -8.67 -32.34
N PRO A 106 -35.62 -9.90 -32.89
CA PRO A 106 -34.58 -10.86 -32.58
C PRO A 106 -33.20 -10.37 -33.07
N PRO A 107 -32.11 -10.70 -32.35
CA PRO A 107 -30.76 -10.34 -32.77
C PRO A 107 -30.36 -11.08 -34.06
N PRO A 108 -29.48 -10.48 -34.89
CA PRO A 108 -28.95 -11.16 -36.07
C PRO A 108 -28.10 -12.39 -35.68
N PRO A 109 -27.98 -13.40 -36.57
CA PRO A 109 -27.19 -14.58 -36.30
C PRO A 109 -25.72 -14.20 -36.07
N TYR A 110 -25.18 -14.69 -34.95
CA TYR A 110 -23.79 -14.48 -34.53
C TYR A 110 -22.81 -15.06 -35.57
N SER A 111 -22.00 -14.20 -36.19
CA SER A 111 -20.73 -14.62 -36.79
C SER A 111 -19.66 -14.68 -35.69
N PRO A 112 -18.98 -15.82 -35.49
CA PRO A 112 -17.89 -15.89 -34.52
C PRO A 112 -16.71 -14.99 -34.97
N PRO A 113 -16.05 -14.28 -34.06
CA PRO A 113 -14.85 -13.53 -34.39
C PRO A 113 -13.71 -14.48 -34.77
N ASN A 114 -13.12 -14.23 -35.92
CA ASN A 114 -11.92 -14.91 -36.40
C ASN A 114 -10.76 -14.59 -35.44
N ILE A 115 -10.35 -15.55 -34.60
CA ILE A 115 -9.21 -15.39 -33.70
C ILE A 115 -7.94 -15.56 -34.53
N ILE A 116 -7.51 -14.47 -35.16
CA ILE A 116 -6.18 -14.41 -35.79
C ILE A 116 -5.20 -13.86 -34.75
N ASN A 117 -4.49 -14.79 -34.11
CA ASN A 117 -3.10 -14.70 -33.66
C ASN A 117 -2.56 -13.30 -33.29
N LEU A 118 -2.51 -13.00 -31.99
CA LEU A 118 -1.66 -11.94 -31.41
C LEU A 118 -0.77 -12.54 -30.31
N THR A 119 0.09 -13.48 -30.69
CA THR A 119 1.28 -13.82 -29.89
C THR A 119 2.47 -13.05 -30.45
N SER A 120 2.56 -11.76 -30.14
CA SER A 120 3.84 -11.05 -30.24
C SER A 120 4.63 -11.29 -28.95
N PRO A 121 5.88 -11.80 -29.02
CA PRO A 121 6.71 -11.91 -27.84
C PRO A 121 7.00 -10.51 -27.26
N PRO A 122 7.17 -10.39 -25.94
CA PRO A 122 7.53 -9.12 -25.32
C PRO A 122 8.90 -8.63 -25.82
N PRO A 123 9.13 -7.31 -25.89
CA PRO A 123 10.43 -6.77 -26.27
C PRO A 123 11.51 -7.19 -25.27
N PRO A 124 12.77 -7.36 -25.72
CA PRO A 124 13.87 -7.72 -24.83
C PRO A 124 14.13 -6.63 -23.78
N PRO A 125 14.62 -7.02 -22.58
CA PRO A 125 14.97 -6.05 -21.56
C PRO A 125 16.11 -5.13 -22.02
N PRO A 126 16.19 -3.89 -21.50
CA PRO A 126 17.28 -2.98 -21.80
C PRO A 126 18.63 -3.55 -21.30
N PRO A 127 19.75 -3.22 -21.97
CA PRO A 127 21.08 -3.65 -21.55
C PRO A 127 21.38 -3.15 -20.14
N SER A 128 21.96 -4.03 -19.32
CA SER A 128 22.37 -3.69 -17.96
C SER A 128 23.43 -2.60 -17.97
N SER A 129 23.28 -1.59 -17.11
CA SER A 129 24.26 -0.52 -16.94
C SER A 129 25.65 -1.08 -16.61
N PRO A 130 26.74 -0.48 -17.13
CA PRO A 130 28.08 -0.91 -16.79
C PRO A 130 28.33 -0.77 -15.28
N PRO A 131 29.16 -1.64 -14.70
CA PRO A 131 29.53 -1.54 -13.30
C PRO A 131 30.23 -0.19 -13.03
N PRO A 132 30.06 0.39 -11.82
CA PRO A 132 30.79 1.58 -11.45
C PRO A 132 32.30 1.32 -11.49
N PRO A 133 33.12 2.34 -11.82
CA PRO A 133 34.57 2.20 -11.79
C PRO A 133 35.01 1.77 -10.38
N SER A 134 35.92 0.80 -10.33
CA SER A 134 36.51 0.35 -9.07
C SER A 134 37.18 1.53 -8.37
N SER A 135 36.77 1.79 -7.13
CA SER A 135 37.34 2.81 -6.28
C SER A 135 38.87 2.68 -6.26
N LEU A 136 39.57 3.77 -6.60
CA LEU A 136 41.01 3.86 -6.46
C LEU A 136 41.44 3.46 -5.04
N PRO A 137 42.56 2.73 -4.88
CA PRO A 137 43.10 2.46 -3.57
C PRO A 137 43.45 3.78 -2.85
N PRO A 138 43.28 3.85 -1.52
CA PRO A 138 43.62 5.04 -0.76
C PRO A 138 45.12 5.35 -0.90
N PRO A 139 45.52 6.64 -0.86
CA PRO A 139 46.92 7.00 -0.89
C PRO A 139 47.66 6.45 0.33
N SER A 140 48.82 5.85 0.09
CA SER A 140 49.73 5.33 1.08
C SER A 140 50.10 6.41 2.11
N SER A 141 50.02 6.07 3.39
CA SER A 141 50.38 6.96 4.50
C SER A 141 51.82 7.49 4.36
N PRO A 142 52.09 8.76 4.71
CA PRO A 142 53.45 9.28 4.72
C PRO A 142 54.28 8.61 5.83
N PRO A 143 55.62 8.52 5.65
CA PRO A 143 56.50 7.90 6.63
C PRO A 143 56.53 8.70 7.94
N ASN A 144 56.50 7.98 9.07
CA ASN A 144 56.72 8.53 10.40
C ASN A 144 58.12 9.14 10.49
N ILE A 145 58.21 10.46 10.66
CA ILE A 145 59.44 11.14 11.06
C ILE A 145 59.60 10.90 12.57
N ILE A 146 60.58 10.08 12.92
CA ILE A 146 61.06 9.91 14.28
C ILE A 146 61.88 11.16 14.63
N ASN A 147 61.35 12.00 15.53
CA ASN A 147 62.14 13.09 16.10
C ASN A 147 63.11 12.51 17.13
N ILE A 148 64.40 12.76 16.90
CA ILE A 148 65.47 12.64 17.88
C ILE A 148 65.94 14.07 18.15
N ASP A 149 65.46 14.67 19.23
CA ASP A 149 66.24 15.32 20.32
C ASP A 149 65.26 15.94 21.34
#